data_AF-A0A2N7XTT6-F1
#
_entry.id   AF-A0A2N7XTT6-F1
#
_cell.length_a   1.000
_cell.length_b   1.000
_cell.length_c   1.000
_cell.angle_alpha   90.00
_cell.angle_beta   90.00
_cell.angle_gamma   90.00
#
_symmetry.space_group_name_H-M   'P 1'
#
loop_
_entity.id
_entity.type
_entity.pdbx_description
1 polymer ?
#
loop_
_entity_poly.entity_id
_entity_poly.type
_entity_poly.pdbx_seq_one_letter_code
_entity_poly.pdbx_strand_id
1 'polypeptide(L)'
;LFDNLRNAVFERVGQDATRRLAASVFRHLHQLSLRFHLERRTGAVTKVVERGTKSIDTMLYFMLFNIAPTVLELLLVLNIFRSSFGWGLVAATMVMV
;
A
#
# COMPACT_ATOMS: atom_id res chain seq x y z
N LEU A 1 -14.79 16.30 2.59
CA LEU A 1 -14.75 16.00 4.05
C LEU A 1 -14.36 14.54 4.31
N PHE A 2 -15.02 13.57 3.67
CA PHE A 2 -14.66 12.14 3.76
C PHE A 2 -13.20 11.85 3.35
N ASP A 3 -12.70 12.44 2.26
CA ASP A 3 -11.30 12.26 1.86
C ASP A 3 -10.30 12.79 2.88
N ASN A 4 -10.60 13.92 3.53
CA ASN A 4 -9.74 14.48 4.58
C ASN A 4 -9.74 13.59 5.83
N LEU A 5 -10.89 13.05 6.21
CA LEU A 5 -11.00 12.07 7.30
C LEU A 5 -10.23 10.79 6.98
N ARG A 6 -10.37 10.28 5.75
CA ARG A 6 -9.64 9.11 5.25
C ARG A 6 -8.13 9.32 5.30
N ASN A 7 -7.67 10.47 4.82
CA ASN A 7 -6.25 10.82 4.85
C ASN A 7 -5.73 10.98 6.30
N ALA A 8 -6.50 11.60 7.19
CA ALA A 8 -6.13 11.73 8.60
C ALA A 8 -6.04 10.36 9.31
N VAL A 9 -6.95 9.43 8.99
CA VAL A 9 -6.88 8.05 9.50
C VAL A 9 -5.67 7.31 8.93
N PHE A 10 -5.39 7.48 7.63
CA PHE A 10 -4.22 6.84 7.01
C PHE A 10 -2.91 7.33 7.56
N GLU A 11 -2.77 8.64 7.76
CA GLU A 11 -1.51 9.28 8.10
C GLU A 11 -0.89 8.63 9.34
N ARG A 12 -1.72 8.34 10.35
CA ARG A 12 -1.29 7.61 11.54
C ARG A 12 -0.77 6.20 11.23
N VAL A 13 -1.43 5.46 10.34
CA VAL A 13 -1.04 4.09 9.95
C VAL A 13 0.22 4.09 9.07
N GLY A 14 0.27 4.96 8.06
CA GLY A 14 1.40 5.11 7.14
C GLY A 14 2.68 5.53 7.89
N GLN A 15 2.57 6.50 8.81
CA GLN A 15 3.68 6.92 9.66
C GLN A 15 4.15 5.80 10.59
N ASP A 16 3.24 5.06 11.23
CA ASP A 16 3.61 3.95 12.10
C ASP A 16 4.28 2.79 11.33
N ALA A 17 3.76 2.46 10.15
CA ALA A 17 4.34 1.44 9.28
C ALA A 17 5.74 1.86 8.82
N THR A 18 5.89 3.10 8.36
CA THR A 18 7.18 3.66 7.93
C THR A 18 8.18 3.69 9.07
N ARG A 19 7.76 4.10 10.28
CA ARG A 19 8.61 4.11 11.49
C ARG A 19 9.12 2.72 11.83
N ARG A 20 8.23 1.72 11.86
CA ARG A 20 8.60 0.32 12.18
C ARG A 20 9.56 -0.25 11.14
N LEU A 21 9.29 -0.01 9.86
CA LEU A 21 10.14 -0.45 8.77
C LEU A 21 11.53 0.20 8.84
N ALA A 22 11.59 1.53 9.00
CA ALA A 22 12.84 2.26 9.13
C ALA A 22 13.67 1.76 10.31
N ALA A 23 13.05 1.56 11.48
CA ALA A 23 13.72 1.02 12.65
C ALA A 23 14.26 -0.41 12.44
N SER A 24 13.48 -1.27 11.76
CA SER A 24 13.89 -2.63 11.44
C SER A 24 15.08 -2.65 10.48
N VAL A 25 15.02 -1.84 9.42
CA VAL A 25 16.10 -1.72 8.42
C VAL A 25 17.35 -1.15 9.08
N PHE A 26 17.22 -0.10 9.90
CA PHE A 26 18.34 0.49 10.62
C PHE A 26 19.06 -0.52 11.53
N ARG A 27 18.29 -1.30 12.30
CA ARG A 27 18.83 -2.36 13.17
C ARG A 27 19.52 -3.45 12.35
N HIS A 28 18.92 -3.86 11.24
CA HIS A 28 19.51 -4.86 10.35
C HIS A 28 20.83 -4.36 9.76
N LEU A 29 20.89 -3.11 9.30
CA LEU A 29 22.11 -2.52 8.77
C LEU A 29 23.24 -2.53 9.81
N HIS A 30 22.96 -2.19 11.07
CA HIS A 30 23.96 -2.21 12.15
C HIS A 30 24.50 -3.60 12.47
N GLN A 31 23.76 -4.67 12.13
CA GLN A 31 24.17 -6.06 12.36
C GLN A 31 25.01 -6.63 11.20
N LEU A 32 25.16 -5.87 10.10
CA LEU A 32 25.96 -6.32 8.96
C LEU A 32 27.47 -6.17 9.22
N SER A 33 28.25 -7.02 8.57
CA SER A 33 29.72 -7.04 8.71
C SER A 33 30.37 -5.67 8.42
N LEU A 34 31.54 -5.43 9.02
CA LEU A 34 32.34 -4.24 8.73
C LEU A 34 32.70 -4.14 7.23
N ARG A 35 32.95 -5.28 6.57
CA ARG A 35 33.17 -5.35 5.12
C ARG A 35 32.00 -4.75 4.33
N PHE A 36 30.76 -5.06 4.72
CA PHE A 36 29.57 -4.46 4.10
C PHE A 36 29.60 -2.92 4.20
N HIS A 37 29.97 -2.40 5.38
CA HIS A 37 30.02 -0.96 5.65
C HIS A 37 31.17 -0.26 4.91
N LEU A 38 32.29 -0.94 4.67
CA LEU A 38 33.45 -0.41 3.96
C LEU A 38 33.28 -0.44 2.43
N GLU A 39 32.60 -1.46 1.89
CA GLU A 39 32.40 -1.64 0.44
C GLU A 39 31.28 -0.76 -0.14
N ARG A 40 30.38 -0.23 0.70
CA ARG A 40 29.19 0.51 0.27
C ARG A 40 29.20 1.93 0.79
N ARG A 41 28.92 2.89 -0.09
CA ARG A 41 28.74 4.29 0.33
C ARG A 41 27.47 4.39 1.19
N THR A 42 27.61 4.84 2.44
CA THR A 42 26.48 5.03 3.38
C THR A 42 25.32 5.80 2.74
N GLY A 43 25.61 6.86 1.98
CA GLY A 43 24.58 7.64 1.27
C GLY A 43 23.82 6.85 0.20
N ALA A 44 24.45 5.89 -0.48
CA ALA A 44 23.77 5.04 -1.45
C ALA A 44 22.81 4.06 -0.74
N VAL A 45 23.22 3.51 0.42
CA VAL A 45 22.37 2.65 1.25
C VAL A 45 21.18 3.44 1.80
N THR A 46 21.40 4.61 2.40
CA THR A 46 20.33 5.48 2.90
C THR A 46 19.32 5.84 1.80
N LYS A 47 19.79 6.19 0.60
CA LYS A 47 18.93 6.52 -0.54
C LYS A 47 18.12 5.33 -1.06
N VAL A 48 18.62 4.10 -0.92
CA VAL A 48 17.84 2.89 -1.23
C VAL A 48 16.75 2.69 -0.19
N VAL A 49 17.06 2.86 1.10
CA VAL A 49 16.09 2.74 2.19
C VAL A 49 14.97 3.77 2.05
N GLU A 50 15.30 5.04 1.85
CA GLU A 50 14.34 6.14 1.71
C GLU A 50 13.41 5.95 0.49
N ARG A 51 13.96 5.48 -0.64
CA ARG A 51 13.13 5.15 -1.81
C ARG A 51 12.23 3.95 -1.53
N GLY A 52 12.74 2.94 -0.84
CA GLY A 52 11.98 1.75 -0.47
C GLY A 52 10.81 2.08 0.48
N THR A 53 11.07 2.86 1.52
CA THR A 53 10.02 3.29 2.47
C THR A 53 8.94 4.13 1.78
N LYS A 54 9.34 5.10 0.94
CA LYS A 54 8.38 5.90 0.15
C LYS A 54 7.54 5.06 -0.81
N SER A 55 8.14 4.06 -1.44
CA SER A 55 7.41 3.13 -2.32
C SER A 55 6.38 2.31 -1.55
N ILE A 56 6.72 1.83 -0.35
CA ILE A 56 5.82 1.04 0.49
C ILE A 56 4.66 1.90 0.98
N ASP A 57 4.92 3.13 1.41
CA ASP A 57 3.87 4.07 1.83
C ASP A 57 2.86 4.34 0.70
N THR A 58 3.37 4.63 -0.50
CA THR A 58 2.54 4.84 -1.70
C THR A 58 1.71 3.59 -2.03
N MET A 59 2.32 2.41 -1.95
CA MET A 59 1.64 1.14 -2.21
C MET A 59 0.53 0.86 -1.19
N LEU A 60 0.79 1.08 0.10
CA LEU A 60 -0.20 0.92 1.17
C LEU A 60 -1.38 1.88 0.97
N TYR A 61 -1.11 3.15 0.65
CA TYR A 61 -2.15 4.13 0.34
C TYR A 61 -3.02 3.67 -0.83
N PHE A 62 -2.39 3.25 -1.93
CA PHE A 62 -3.10 2.81 -3.12
C PHE A 62 -3.96 1.57 -2.86
N MET A 63 -3.41 0.57 -2.15
CA MET A 63 -4.16 -0.64 -1.80
C MET A 63 -5.37 -0.34 -0.92
N LEU A 64 -5.21 0.49 0.12
CA LEU A 64 -6.29 0.75 1.08
C LEU A 64 -7.37 1.69 0.57
N PHE A 65 -7.04 2.60 -0.35
CA PHE A 65 -7.98 3.65 -0.77
C PHE A 65 -8.37 3.63 -2.24
N ASN A 66 -7.76 2.79 -3.05
CA ASN A 66 -8.18 2.57 -4.42
C ASN A 66 -8.62 1.12 -4.58
N ILE A 67 -7.69 0.17 -4.41
CA ILE A 67 -8.00 -1.25 -4.68
C ILE A 67 -9.09 -1.79 -3.75
N ALA A 68 -8.93 -1.64 -2.43
CA ALA A 68 -9.89 -2.21 -1.48
C ALA A 68 -11.31 -1.63 -1.63
N PRO A 69 -11.52 -0.30 -1.74
CA PRO A 69 -12.83 0.27 -2.04
C PRO A 69 -13.40 -0.19 -3.39
N THR A 70 -12.60 -0.23 -4.45
CA THR A 70 -13.06 -0.67 -5.77
C THR A 70 -13.50 -2.13 -5.76
N VAL A 71 -12.77 -3.02 -5.10
CA VAL A 71 -13.18 -4.44 -4.96
C VAL A 71 -14.48 -4.54 -4.17
N LEU A 72 -14.61 -3.80 -3.07
CA LEU A 72 -15.82 -3.79 -2.26
C LEU A 72 -17.03 -3.27 -3.05
N GLU A 73 -16.85 -2.17 -3.78
CA GLU A 73 -17.88 -1.59 -4.66
C GLU A 73 -18.30 -2.58 -5.75
N LEU A 74 -17.33 -3.19 -6.43
CA LEU A 74 -17.60 -4.20 -7.46
C LEU A 74 -18.42 -5.36 -6.90
N LEU A 75 -18.02 -5.91 -5.75
CA LEU A 75 -18.76 -7.01 -5.11
C LEU A 75 -20.20 -6.61 -4.76
N LEU A 76 -20.42 -5.40 -4.24
CA LEU A 76 -21.75 -4.88 -3.94
C LEU A 76 -22.60 -4.75 -5.22
N VAL A 77 -22.05 -4.14 -6.27
CA VAL A 77 -22.73 -3.96 -7.56
C VAL A 77 -23.09 -5.31 -8.18
N LEU A 78 -22.17 -6.27 -8.20
CA LEU A 78 -22.44 -7.61 -8.74
C LEU A 78 -23.56 -8.32 -7.96
N ASN A 79 -23.60 -8.16 -6.63
CA ASN A 79 -24.64 -8.76 -5.81
C ASN A 79 -26.03 -8.15 -6.11
N ILE A 80 -26.10 -6.81 -6.20
CA ILE A 80 -27.33 -6.10 -6.58
C ILE A 80 -27.78 -6.48 -7.99
N PHE A 81 -26.85 -6.56 -8.95
CA PHE A 81 -27.17 -6.92 -10.33
C PHE A 81 -27.70 -8.33 -10.42
N ARG A 82 -27.09 -9.27 -9.70
CA ARG A 82 -27.58 -10.65 -9.62
C ARG A 82 -29.01 -10.71 -9.07
N SER A 83 -29.32 -10.00 -7.99
CA SER A 83 -30.66 -10.08 -7.37
C SER A 83 -31.74 -9.35 -8.17
N SER A 84 -31.41 -8.21 -8.80
CA SER A 84 -32.40 -7.30 -9.38
C SER A 84 -32.54 -7.45 -10.91
N PHE A 85 -31.49 -7.87 -11.61
CA PHE A 85 -31.43 -7.88 -13.09
C PHE A 85 -30.99 -9.24 -13.66
N GLY A 86 -30.58 -10.19 -12.81
CA GLY A 86 -30.15 -11.52 -13.20
C GLY A 86 -28.70 -11.58 -13.72
N TRP A 87 -28.30 -12.78 -14.16
CA TRP A 87 -26.90 -13.08 -14.46
C TRP A 87 -26.34 -12.44 -15.73
N GLY A 88 -27.20 -12.06 -16.68
CA GLY A 88 -26.76 -11.44 -17.95
C GLY A 88 -26.00 -10.13 -17.71
N LEU A 89 -26.51 -9.29 -16.81
CA LEU A 89 -25.88 -8.01 -16.47
C LEU A 89 -24.57 -8.20 -15.69
N VAL A 90 -24.52 -9.19 -14.78
CA VAL A 90 -23.31 -9.56 -14.03
C VAL A 90 -22.18 -9.96 -14.98
N ALA A 91 -22.48 -10.82 -15.96
CA ALA A 91 -21.50 -11.26 -16.94
C ALA A 91 -21.00 -10.10 -17.81
N ALA A 92 -21.88 -9.20 -18.23
CA ALA A 92 -21.50 -8.01 -19.00
C ALA A 92 -20.57 -7.08 -18.21
N THR A 93 -20.87 -6.83 -16.92
CA THR A 93 -20.01 -6.00 -16.05
C THR A 93 -18.63 -6.61 -15.85
N MET A 94 -18.54 -7.93 -15.64
CA MET A 94 -17.26 -8.64 -15.48
C MET A 94 -16.40 -8.68 -16.75
N VAL A 95 -16.99 -8.55 -17.93
CA VAL A 95 -16.24 -8.44 -19.20
C VAL A 95 -15.72 -7.03 -19.43
N MET A 96 -16.44 -6.02 -18.92
CA MET A 96 -16.08 -4.61 -19.09
C MET A 96 -14.93 -4.17 -18.17
N VAL A 97 -14.91 -4.67 -16.93
CA VAL A 97 -13.92 -4.36 -15.89
C VAL A 97 -12.69 -5.25 -16.03
#